data_AF-A0A1R0LGD5-F1
#
_entry.id   AF-A0A1R0LGD5-F1
#
_cell.length_a   1.000
_cell.length_b   1.000
_cell.length_c   1.000
_cell.angle_alpha   90.00
_cell.angle_beta   90.00
_cell.angle_gamma   90.00
#
_symmetry.space_group_name_H-M   'P 1'
#
loop_
_entity.id
_entity.type
_entity.pdbx_description
1 polymer ?
#
loop_
_entity_poly.entity_id
_entity_poly.type
_entity_poly.pdbx_seq_one_letter_code
_entity_poly.pdbx_strand_id
1 'polypeptide(L)'
;MTSKATPAASPAPVADVSAVIEETARLLAANYVFPEVADRLAALLRGRLEEGAYDTADPAELGARVTADLQSENGDLHLRLKFHAERLLEDGDQVDLTSLRREFAASLGGVPRVELLRGGVTLLELAPMLFRLAWAAEPLSAALTLVARADTLILDLRDTVGGDPDTVAFVCSHLLDERTHLNTQYWRAGDRYEQYWTLPHVPGARFGGAKPVYVLTSGRTFSGGEELTYNLQQLGRAVVVGETTRGGAHPRDGWAVHPHLEASIPVGRAINPISGTNWEGTGVHPDVSCPADRALDHALHLANGEPAPCA
;
A
#
# COMPACT_ATOMS: atom_id res chain seq x y z
N MET A 1 -5.42 21.80 32.31
CA MET A 1 -4.42 20.84 32.82
C MET A 1 -3.73 20.22 31.62
N THR A 2 -2.56 20.71 31.28
CA THR A 2 -1.73 20.21 30.17
C THR A 2 -1.18 18.84 30.55
N SER A 3 -1.66 17.79 29.90
CA SER A 3 -1.06 16.45 29.98
C SER A 3 0.38 16.54 29.49
N LYS A 4 1.34 16.42 30.41
CA LYS A 4 2.74 16.19 30.05
C LYS A 4 2.81 14.80 29.45
N ALA A 5 3.12 14.71 28.17
CA ALA A 5 3.53 13.46 27.55
C ALA A 5 4.73 12.92 28.34
N THR A 6 4.55 11.79 29.00
CA THR A 6 5.64 11.03 29.63
C THR A 6 6.65 10.67 28.53
N PRO A 7 7.97 10.86 28.74
CA PRO A 7 8.96 10.40 27.78
C PRO A 7 8.76 8.90 27.57
N ALA A 8 8.64 8.46 26.31
CA ALA A 8 8.63 7.04 26.00
C ALA A 8 9.91 6.42 26.58
N ALA A 9 9.76 5.36 27.39
CA ALA A 9 10.91 4.63 27.90
C ALA A 9 11.74 4.09 26.73
N SER A 10 13.06 4.05 26.87
CA SER A 10 13.95 3.48 25.85
C SER A 10 13.50 2.05 25.49
N PRO A 11 13.55 1.65 24.20
CA PRO A 11 13.14 0.31 23.77
C PRO A 11 13.91 -0.77 24.54
N ALA A 12 13.24 -1.87 24.87
CA ALA A 12 13.90 -3.00 25.53
C ALA A 12 14.97 -3.59 24.60
N PRO A 13 16.19 -3.88 25.10
CA PRO A 13 17.24 -4.50 24.31
C PRO A 13 16.89 -5.95 23.95
N VAL A 14 17.40 -6.43 22.82
CA VAL A 14 17.25 -7.83 22.39
C VAL A 14 18.21 -8.70 23.20
N ALA A 15 17.70 -9.35 24.24
CA ALA A 15 18.51 -10.20 25.11
C ALA A 15 18.87 -11.55 24.48
N ASP A 16 18.02 -12.06 23.59
CA ASP A 16 18.19 -13.33 22.89
C ASP A 16 17.94 -13.14 21.39
N VAL A 17 19.00 -12.75 20.67
CA VAL A 17 18.96 -12.57 19.22
C VAL A 17 18.65 -13.90 18.52
N SER A 18 19.21 -15.00 19.02
CA SER A 18 19.01 -16.33 18.42
C SER A 18 17.53 -16.71 18.40
N ALA A 19 16.80 -16.46 19.48
CA ALA A 19 15.36 -16.73 19.53
C ALA A 19 14.57 -15.90 18.51
N VAL A 20 14.90 -14.61 18.35
CA VAL A 20 14.25 -13.73 17.37
C VAL A 20 14.48 -14.22 15.94
N ILE A 21 15.73 -14.60 15.62
CA ILE A 21 16.10 -15.09 14.28
C ILE A 21 15.44 -16.44 13.98
N GLU A 22 15.48 -17.39 14.91
CA GLU A 22 14.86 -18.70 14.71
C GLU A 22 13.34 -18.60 14.54
N GLU A 23 12.68 -17.76 15.34
CA GLU A 23 11.24 -17.54 15.19
C GLU A 23 10.90 -16.84 13.86
N THR A 24 11.70 -15.84 13.46
CA THR A 24 11.54 -15.18 12.15
C THR A 24 11.70 -16.18 11.01
N ALA A 25 12.74 -17.03 11.04
CA ALA A 25 12.99 -18.06 10.03
C ALA A 25 11.87 -19.12 9.99
N ARG A 26 11.35 -19.51 11.16
CA ARG A 26 10.22 -20.45 11.27
C ARG A 26 8.94 -19.86 10.66
N LEU A 27 8.62 -18.62 11.01
CA LEU A 27 7.45 -17.91 10.47
C LEU A 27 7.57 -17.69 8.96
N LEU A 28 8.77 -17.35 8.48
CA LEU A 28 9.06 -17.18 7.05
C LEU A 28 8.75 -18.46 6.27
N ALA A 29 9.33 -19.60 6.69
CA ALA A 29 9.13 -20.88 6.03
C ALA A 29 7.66 -21.34 6.05
N ALA A 30 6.92 -21.03 7.11
CA ALA A 30 5.52 -21.41 7.24
C ALA A 30 4.57 -20.57 6.38
N ASN A 31 4.86 -19.27 6.22
CA ASN A 31 3.86 -18.30 5.75
C ASN A 31 4.21 -17.59 4.44
N TYR A 32 5.48 -17.51 4.06
CA TYR A 32 5.86 -16.72 2.88
C TYR A 32 5.26 -17.31 1.61
N VAL A 33 4.77 -16.44 0.73
CA VAL A 33 4.04 -16.84 -0.47
C VAL A 33 4.91 -17.62 -1.48
N PHE A 34 6.24 -17.49 -1.41
CA PHE A 34 7.20 -18.24 -2.23
C PHE A 34 8.01 -19.22 -1.36
N PRO A 35 7.61 -20.49 -1.24
CA PRO A 35 8.21 -21.42 -0.28
C PRO A 35 9.68 -21.73 -0.56
N GLU A 36 10.07 -21.88 -1.83
CA GLU A 36 11.47 -22.17 -2.17
C GLU A 36 12.39 -21.01 -1.84
N VAL A 37 11.89 -19.77 -1.94
CA VAL A 37 12.61 -18.56 -1.51
C VAL A 37 12.65 -18.49 0.01
N ALA A 38 11.54 -18.82 0.68
CA ALA A 38 11.45 -18.86 2.13
C ALA A 38 12.50 -19.78 2.76
N ASP A 39 12.67 -20.99 2.20
CA ASP A 39 13.65 -21.97 2.69
C ASP A 39 15.09 -21.47 2.56
N ARG A 40 15.43 -20.84 1.42
CA ARG A 40 16.77 -20.27 1.21
C ARG A 40 17.06 -19.11 2.15
N LEU A 41 16.11 -18.18 2.30
CA LEU A 41 16.25 -17.06 3.22
C LEU A 41 16.31 -17.53 4.68
N ALA A 42 15.51 -18.53 5.08
CA ALA A 42 15.58 -19.10 6.42
C ALA A 42 16.95 -19.72 6.70
N ALA A 43 17.53 -20.43 5.72
CA ALA A 43 18.90 -20.94 5.81
C ALA A 43 19.94 -19.81 5.88
N LEU A 44 19.77 -18.76 5.07
CA LEU A 44 20.62 -17.57 5.09
C LEU A 44 20.62 -16.92 6.48
N LEU A 45 19.44 -16.64 7.07
CA LEU A 45 19.35 -16.03 8.39
C LEU A 45 20.07 -16.85 9.46
N ARG A 46 19.93 -18.19 9.43
CA ARG A 46 20.65 -19.07 10.37
C ARG A 46 22.16 -19.05 10.18
N GLY A 47 22.63 -19.13 8.94
CA GLY A 47 24.07 -19.03 8.64
C GLY A 47 24.65 -17.69 9.09
N ARG A 48 23.96 -16.58 8.82
CA ARG A 48 24.35 -15.23 9.24
C ARG A 48 24.38 -15.07 10.76
N LEU A 49 23.47 -15.72 11.47
CA LEU A 49 23.48 -15.80 12.92
C LEU A 49 24.72 -16.53 13.44
N GLU A 50 25.07 -17.69 12.87
CA GLU A 50 26.28 -18.45 13.24
C GLU A 50 27.59 -17.67 12.98
N GLU A 51 27.59 -16.81 11.96
CA GLU A 51 28.69 -15.91 11.63
C GLU A 51 28.81 -14.69 12.57
N GLY A 52 27.86 -14.49 13.50
CA GLY A 52 27.82 -13.31 14.37
C GLY A 52 27.36 -12.02 13.67
N ALA A 53 26.76 -12.12 12.47
CA ALA A 53 26.32 -10.93 11.71
C ALA A 53 25.22 -10.14 12.43
N TYR A 54 24.51 -10.78 13.36
CA TYR A 54 23.43 -10.18 14.15
C TYR A 54 23.82 -9.87 15.61
N ASP A 55 25.12 -9.81 15.92
CA ASP A 55 25.62 -9.46 17.27
C ASP A 55 25.34 -7.99 17.62
N THR A 56 24.09 -7.69 17.97
CA THR A 56 23.64 -6.40 18.48
C THR A 56 22.47 -6.60 19.43
N ALA A 57 22.43 -5.81 20.51
CA ALA A 57 21.30 -5.76 21.43
C ALA A 57 20.29 -4.66 21.05
N ASP A 58 20.59 -3.83 20.05
CA ASP A 58 19.69 -2.78 19.58
C ASP A 58 18.64 -3.39 18.62
N PRO A 59 17.34 -3.40 18.98
CA PRO A 59 16.30 -3.94 18.11
C PRO A 59 16.21 -3.20 16.77
N ALA A 60 16.45 -1.89 16.71
CA ALA A 60 16.39 -1.14 15.47
C ALA A 60 17.50 -1.57 14.51
N GLU A 61 18.71 -1.75 15.03
CA GLU A 61 19.86 -2.23 14.26
C GLU A 61 19.65 -3.69 13.80
N LEU A 62 19.17 -4.57 14.70
CA LEU A 62 18.85 -5.95 14.35
C LEU A 62 17.81 -6.02 13.23
N GLY A 63 16.71 -5.27 13.38
CA GLY A 63 15.64 -5.19 12.37
C GLY A 63 16.16 -4.76 10.99
N ALA A 64 17.06 -3.76 10.95
CA ALA A 64 17.66 -3.30 9.71
C ALA A 64 18.56 -4.36 9.05
N ARG A 65 19.45 -5.00 9.83
CA ARG A 65 20.36 -6.05 9.32
C ARG A 65 19.60 -7.25 8.80
N VAL A 66 18.62 -7.75 9.56
CA VAL A 66 17.80 -8.90 9.16
C VAL A 66 16.93 -8.58 7.96
N THR A 67 16.38 -7.36 7.88
CA THR A 67 15.61 -6.91 6.71
C THR A 67 16.45 -6.90 5.44
N ALA A 68 17.70 -6.44 5.51
CA ALA A 68 18.58 -6.45 4.34
C ALA A 68 18.81 -7.88 3.82
N ASP A 69 19.03 -8.85 4.71
CA ASP A 69 19.21 -10.25 4.35
C ASP A 69 17.88 -10.87 3.83
N LEU A 70 16.75 -10.58 4.47
CA LEU A 70 15.42 -11.01 4.04
C LEU A 70 15.06 -10.56 2.62
N GLN A 71 15.55 -9.40 2.17
CA GLN A 71 15.23 -8.83 0.85
C GLN A 71 16.27 -9.14 -0.22
N SER A 72 17.41 -9.75 0.16
CA SER A 72 18.59 -9.91 -0.70
C SER A 72 18.36 -10.72 -1.98
N GLU A 73 17.47 -11.72 -1.95
CA GLU A 73 17.19 -12.59 -3.11
C GLU A 73 15.90 -12.26 -3.88
N ASN A 74 14.96 -11.55 -3.24
CA ASN A 74 13.59 -11.37 -3.76
C ASN A 74 13.23 -9.91 -4.04
N GLY A 75 13.87 -8.95 -3.36
CA GLY A 75 13.55 -7.53 -3.49
C GLY A 75 12.18 -7.13 -2.94
N ASP A 76 11.49 -8.00 -2.22
CA ASP A 76 10.13 -7.80 -1.71
C ASP A 76 10.14 -6.79 -0.56
N LEU A 77 9.64 -5.59 -0.84
CA LEU A 77 9.67 -4.48 0.10
C LEU A 77 8.74 -4.68 1.31
N HIS A 78 7.81 -5.65 1.24
CA HIS A 78 6.94 -6.01 2.35
C HIS A 78 7.57 -7.04 3.31
N LEU A 79 8.54 -7.83 2.86
CA LEU A 79 9.24 -8.82 3.68
C LEU A 79 10.32 -8.15 4.55
N ARG A 80 10.05 -8.01 5.85
CA ARG A 80 10.88 -7.21 6.78
C ARG A 80 10.85 -7.74 8.20
N LEU A 81 11.91 -7.45 8.96
CA LEU A 81 11.87 -7.44 10.43
C LEU A 81 11.76 -5.99 10.89
N LYS A 82 10.53 -5.53 11.17
CA LYS A 82 10.24 -4.13 11.47
C LYS A 82 10.49 -3.81 12.94
N PHE A 83 11.16 -2.69 13.18
CA PHE A 83 11.28 -2.10 14.51
C PHE A 83 10.11 -1.16 14.82
N HIS A 84 9.61 -1.25 16.06
CA HIS A 84 8.59 -0.37 16.61
C HIS A 84 9.13 0.31 17.87
N ALA A 85 9.13 1.65 17.88
CA ALA A 85 9.56 2.43 19.04
C ALA A 85 8.65 2.20 20.26
N GLU A 86 7.34 2.09 20.01
CA GLU A 86 6.38 1.67 21.01
C GLU A 86 6.36 0.14 21.13
N ARG A 87 6.11 -0.36 22.34
CA ARG A 87 6.04 -1.80 22.58
C ARG A 87 4.84 -2.40 21.87
N LEU A 88 5.07 -3.47 21.11
CA LEU A 88 4.04 -4.34 20.57
C LEU A 88 3.27 -4.99 21.73
N LEU A 89 1.95 -4.84 21.70
CA LEU A 89 1.07 -5.58 22.60
C LEU A 89 1.00 -7.04 22.14
N GLU A 90 0.65 -7.97 23.04
CA GLU A 90 0.49 -9.39 22.68
C GLU A 90 -0.54 -9.57 21.54
N ASP A 91 -1.53 -8.67 21.47
CA ASP A 91 -2.36 -8.42 20.29
C ASP A 91 -1.75 -7.28 19.46
N GLY A 92 -0.67 -7.57 18.71
CA GLY A 92 0.05 -6.58 17.87
C GLY A 92 -0.85 -5.78 16.93
N ASP A 93 -1.99 -6.36 16.54
CA ASP A 93 -3.07 -5.72 15.81
C ASP A 93 -3.54 -4.41 16.48
N GLN A 94 -3.65 -4.34 17.81
CA GLN A 94 -4.24 -3.18 18.50
C GLN A 94 -3.43 -1.87 18.36
N VAL A 95 -2.10 -1.97 18.27
CA VAL A 95 -1.21 -0.79 18.14
C VAL A 95 -1.25 -0.24 16.73
N ASP A 96 -1.19 -1.11 15.72
CA ASP A 96 -1.37 -0.75 14.31
C ASP A 96 -2.75 -0.12 14.08
N LEU A 97 -3.81 -0.71 14.66
CA LEU A 97 -5.16 -0.16 14.62
C LEU A 97 -5.28 1.24 15.23
N THR A 98 -4.54 1.53 16.30
CA THR A 98 -4.60 2.85 16.98
C THR A 98 -3.94 3.94 16.14
N SER A 99 -2.77 3.66 15.58
CA SER A 99 -2.08 4.58 14.67
C SER A 99 -2.89 4.80 13.39
N LEU A 100 -3.41 3.73 12.80
CA LEU A 100 -4.25 3.78 11.61
C LEU A 100 -5.55 4.58 11.85
N ARG A 101 -6.17 4.48 13.03
CA ARG A 101 -7.32 5.32 13.42
C ARG A 101 -6.96 6.80 13.51
N ARG A 102 -5.75 7.11 13.99
CA ARG A 102 -5.26 8.48 14.11
C ARG A 102 -5.07 9.10 12.73
N GLU A 103 -4.46 8.36 11.81
CA GLU A 103 -4.29 8.78 10.42
C GLU A 103 -5.62 8.91 9.69
N PHE A 104 -6.55 7.96 9.88
CA PHE A 104 -7.90 8.04 9.35
C PHE A 104 -8.60 9.33 9.79
N ALA A 105 -8.56 9.66 11.09
CA ALA A 105 -9.16 10.90 11.59
C ALA A 105 -8.44 12.16 11.07
N ALA A 106 -7.11 12.14 10.98
CA ALA A 106 -6.31 13.27 10.50
C ALA A 106 -6.43 13.54 9.00
N SER A 107 -6.95 12.57 8.23
CA SER A 107 -7.08 12.62 6.76
C SER A 107 -8.53 12.72 6.29
N LEU A 108 -9.45 13.16 7.15
CA LEU A 108 -10.89 13.21 6.84
C LEU A 108 -11.45 11.85 6.35
N GLY A 109 -10.95 10.77 6.94
CA GLY A 109 -11.32 9.41 6.58
C GLY A 109 -10.66 8.88 5.32
N GLY A 110 -9.46 9.37 4.98
CA GLY A 110 -8.74 9.02 3.75
C GLY A 110 -9.04 9.92 2.56
N VAL A 111 -9.74 11.04 2.76
CA VAL A 111 -10.07 12.02 1.72
C VAL A 111 -9.67 13.43 2.15
N PRO A 112 -8.37 13.72 2.28
CA PRO A 112 -7.90 14.99 2.82
C PRO A 112 -8.23 16.19 1.92
N ARG A 113 -8.50 15.98 0.62
CA ARG A 113 -8.77 17.07 -0.32
C ARG A 113 -9.74 16.67 -1.44
N VAL A 114 -10.73 17.54 -1.66
CA VAL A 114 -11.57 17.58 -2.85
C VAL A 114 -11.63 19.02 -3.34
N GLU A 115 -11.22 19.29 -4.58
CA GLU A 115 -11.09 20.65 -5.10
C GLU A 115 -11.59 20.74 -6.54
N LEU A 116 -12.52 21.67 -6.80
CA LEU A 116 -12.93 22.02 -8.16
C LEU A 116 -11.92 23.01 -8.74
N LEU A 117 -11.20 22.58 -9.77
CA LEU A 117 -10.23 23.37 -10.50
C LEU A 117 -10.88 24.03 -11.72
N ARG A 118 -10.11 24.85 -12.43
CA ARG A 118 -10.58 25.48 -13.68
C ARG A 118 -10.87 24.41 -14.74
N GLY A 119 -11.80 24.73 -15.64
CA GLY A 119 -12.13 23.85 -16.77
C GLY A 119 -13.03 22.66 -16.43
N GLY A 120 -13.70 22.65 -15.27
CA GLY A 120 -14.57 21.54 -14.87
C GLY A 120 -13.82 20.29 -14.39
N VAL A 121 -12.50 20.42 -14.19
CA VAL A 121 -11.64 19.37 -13.62
C VAL A 121 -11.76 19.38 -12.11
N THR A 122 -11.96 18.22 -11.49
CA THR A 122 -11.94 18.07 -10.03
C THR A 122 -10.77 17.21 -9.61
N LEU A 123 -10.04 17.67 -8.61
CA LEU A 123 -8.98 16.93 -7.92
C LEU A 123 -9.57 16.24 -6.70
N LEU A 124 -9.31 14.94 -6.57
CA LEU A 124 -9.64 14.12 -5.40
C LEU A 124 -8.36 13.45 -4.92
N GLU A 125 -7.94 13.79 -3.71
CA GLU A 125 -6.79 13.17 -3.06
C GLU A 125 -7.24 12.06 -2.13
N LEU A 126 -6.61 10.88 -2.25
CA LEU A 126 -6.87 9.74 -1.38
C LEU A 126 -5.59 9.36 -0.62
N ALA A 127 -5.42 9.90 0.58
CA ALA A 127 -4.18 9.77 1.34
C ALA A 127 -4.45 9.74 2.86
N PRO A 128 -3.53 9.23 3.68
CA PRO A 128 -2.27 8.57 3.31
C PRO A 128 -2.45 7.10 2.87
N MET A 129 -3.66 6.54 3.04
CA MET A 129 -3.97 5.14 2.73
C MET A 129 -5.39 5.01 2.20
N LEU A 130 -5.64 3.96 1.41
CA LEU A 130 -7.01 3.50 1.14
C LEU A 130 -7.48 2.65 2.34
N PHE A 131 -7.88 3.32 3.42
CA PHE A 131 -8.28 2.66 4.67
C PHE A 131 -9.36 1.60 4.47
N ARG A 132 -9.51 0.71 5.46
CA ARG A 132 -10.52 -0.35 5.44
C ARG A 132 -11.90 0.17 5.07
N LEU A 133 -12.59 -0.54 4.18
CA LEU A 133 -13.86 -0.07 3.62
C LEU A 133 -14.92 0.17 4.72
N ALA A 134 -14.95 -0.68 5.75
CA ALA A 134 -15.84 -0.53 6.89
C ALA A 134 -15.69 0.81 7.65
N TRP A 135 -14.55 1.50 7.50
CA TRP A 135 -14.32 2.84 8.06
C TRP A 135 -14.49 3.92 7.01
N ALA A 136 -13.96 3.68 5.80
CA ALA A 136 -13.84 4.70 4.76
C ALA A 136 -15.08 4.83 3.86
N ALA A 137 -16.05 3.90 3.91
CA ALA A 137 -17.20 3.88 3.01
C ALA A 137 -17.98 5.20 3.02
N GLU A 138 -18.27 5.78 4.19
CA GLU A 138 -19.02 7.04 4.31
C GLU A 138 -18.27 8.25 3.70
N PRO A 139 -17.04 8.59 4.14
CA PRO A 139 -16.31 9.73 3.57
C PRO A 139 -15.99 9.54 2.08
N LEU A 140 -15.66 8.33 1.64
CA LEU A 140 -15.46 8.04 0.21
C LEU A 140 -16.75 8.21 -0.59
N SER A 141 -17.90 7.73 -0.09
CA SER A 141 -19.19 7.92 -0.77
C SER A 141 -19.50 9.39 -0.96
N ALA A 142 -19.28 10.22 0.07
CA ALA A 142 -19.53 11.66 0.01
C ALA A 142 -18.64 12.33 -1.05
N ALA A 143 -17.34 12.04 -1.03
CA ALA A 143 -16.39 12.60 -1.97
C ALA A 143 -16.65 12.13 -3.41
N LEU A 144 -16.85 10.83 -3.63
CA LEU A 144 -17.11 10.27 -4.95
C LEU A 144 -18.45 10.77 -5.53
N THR A 145 -19.47 10.96 -4.69
CA THR A 145 -20.74 11.58 -5.09
C THR A 145 -20.55 13.04 -5.51
N LEU A 146 -19.69 13.79 -4.81
CA LEU A 146 -19.40 15.18 -5.16
C LEU A 146 -18.67 15.26 -6.51
N VAL A 147 -17.62 14.47 -6.70
CA VAL A 147 -16.84 14.50 -7.96
C VAL A 147 -17.60 13.91 -9.14
N ALA A 148 -18.65 13.11 -8.92
CA ALA A 148 -19.51 12.58 -9.97
C ALA A 148 -20.12 13.65 -10.90
N ARG A 149 -20.16 14.93 -10.47
CA ARG A 149 -20.64 16.06 -11.28
C ARG A 149 -19.57 16.74 -12.13
N ALA A 150 -18.29 16.44 -11.90
CA ALA A 150 -17.19 17.03 -12.64
C ALA A 150 -17.10 16.46 -14.05
N ASP A 151 -16.53 17.22 -14.99
CA ASP A 151 -16.34 16.77 -16.37
C ASP A 151 -15.11 15.86 -16.49
N THR A 152 -14.09 16.10 -15.64
CA THR A 152 -12.85 15.31 -15.56
C THR A 152 -12.44 15.13 -14.10
N LEU A 153 -11.86 13.98 -13.78
CA LEU A 153 -11.34 13.66 -12.44
C LEU A 153 -9.83 13.47 -12.48
N ILE A 154 -9.12 14.12 -11.56
CA ILE A 154 -7.73 13.81 -11.22
C ILE A 154 -7.75 13.12 -9.85
N LEU A 155 -7.30 11.88 -9.79
CA LEU A 155 -7.07 11.13 -8.55
C LEU A 155 -5.62 11.32 -8.13
N ASP A 156 -5.39 11.99 -7.01
CA ASP A 156 -4.05 12.20 -6.47
C ASP A 156 -3.69 11.09 -5.49
N LEU A 157 -2.77 10.21 -5.91
CA LEU A 157 -2.28 9.07 -5.13
C LEU A 157 -0.79 9.19 -4.78
N ARG A 158 -0.20 10.38 -4.96
CA ARG A 158 1.24 10.61 -4.77
C ARG A 158 1.71 10.28 -3.36
N ASP A 159 0.84 10.42 -2.35
CA ASP A 159 1.14 10.13 -0.94
C ASP A 159 0.38 8.91 -0.39
N THR A 160 -0.16 8.05 -1.26
CA THR A 160 -0.91 6.84 -0.87
C THR A 160 0.02 5.64 -0.71
N VAL A 161 0.31 5.23 0.52
CA VAL A 161 1.33 4.20 0.83
C VAL A 161 0.77 2.81 1.16
N GLY A 162 -0.54 2.62 1.01
CA GLY A 162 -1.18 1.32 1.20
C GLY A 162 -2.67 1.36 1.01
N GLY A 163 -3.32 0.22 1.25
CA GLY A 163 -4.76 0.16 1.10
C GLY A 163 -5.38 -1.21 1.35
N ASP A 164 -6.70 -1.18 1.46
CA ASP A 164 -7.59 -2.33 1.49
C ASP A 164 -8.11 -2.62 0.07
N PRO A 165 -7.95 -3.84 -0.46
CA PRO A 165 -8.49 -4.25 -1.76
C PRO A 165 -10.00 -4.02 -1.91
N ASP A 166 -10.79 -4.12 -0.82
CA ASP A 166 -12.23 -3.82 -0.86
C ASP A 166 -12.48 -2.33 -1.08
N THR A 167 -11.63 -1.47 -0.52
CA THR A 167 -11.68 -0.02 -0.77
C THR A 167 -11.26 0.31 -2.20
N VAL A 168 -10.24 -0.37 -2.74
CA VAL A 168 -9.89 -0.26 -4.17
C VAL A 168 -11.09 -0.63 -5.04
N ALA A 169 -11.73 -1.77 -4.76
CA ALA A 169 -12.92 -2.21 -5.47
C ALA A 169 -14.07 -1.20 -5.37
N PHE A 170 -14.28 -0.61 -4.19
CA PHE A 170 -15.29 0.42 -3.97
C PHE A 170 -15.06 1.68 -4.82
N VAL A 171 -13.80 2.17 -4.87
CA VAL A 171 -13.43 3.32 -5.71
C VAL A 171 -13.62 2.99 -7.19
N CYS A 172 -13.09 1.85 -7.66
CA CYS A 172 -13.27 1.39 -9.04
C CYS A 172 -14.76 1.25 -9.42
N SER A 173 -15.62 0.88 -8.47
CA SER A 173 -17.07 0.78 -8.69
C SER A 173 -17.73 2.13 -8.98
N HIS A 174 -17.18 3.27 -8.54
CA HIS A 174 -17.71 4.58 -8.91
C HIS A 174 -17.24 5.04 -10.29
N LEU A 175 -16.18 4.40 -10.79
CA LEU A 175 -15.44 4.78 -11.98
C LEU A 175 -15.78 3.91 -13.19
N LEU A 176 -16.33 2.72 -12.98
CA LEU A 176 -16.65 1.77 -14.05
C LEU A 176 -18.17 1.58 -14.17
N ASP A 177 -18.63 1.41 -15.40
CA ASP A 177 -20.06 1.17 -15.70
C ASP A 177 -20.42 -0.31 -15.58
N GLU A 178 -19.47 -1.19 -15.91
CA GLU A 178 -19.68 -2.64 -15.94
C GLU A 178 -19.10 -3.36 -14.71
N ARG A 179 -19.70 -4.50 -14.37
CA ARG A 179 -19.14 -5.40 -13.37
C ARG A 179 -17.81 -5.98 -13.88
N THR A 180 -16.73 -5.64 -13.20
CA THR A 180 -15.36 -5.83 -13.69
C THR A 180 -14.53 -6.59 -12.68
N HIS A 181 -13.78 -7.59 -13.15
CA HIS A 181 -12.78 -8.30 -12.33
C HIS A 181 -11.54 -7.42 -12.23
N LEU A 182 -11.17 -7.02 -11.02
CA LEU A 182 -10.08 -6.06 -10.80
C LEU A 182 -8.77 -6.77 -10.50
N ASN A 183 -8.80 -7.74 -9.59
CA ASN A 183 -7.60 -8.40 -9.09
C ASN A 183 -7.96 -9.78 -8.55
N THR A 184 -7.03 -10.73 -8.67
CA THR A 184 -7.07 -12.00 -7.94
C THR A 184 -5.89 -12.05 -6.98
N GLN A 185 -6.12 -12.35 -5.72
CA GLN A 185 -5.07 -12.64 -4.77
C GLN A 185 -4.92 -14.14 -4.61
N TYR A 186 -3.70 -14.63 -4.81
CA TYR A 186 -3.31 -15.96 -4.37
C TYR A 186 -2.84 -15.87 -2.92
N TRP A 187 -3.36 -16.74 -2.05
CA TRP A 187 -2.97 -16.84 -0.66
C TRP A 187 -2.27 -18.17 -0.40
N ARG A 188 -1.08 -18.10 0.22
CA ARG A 188 -0.30 -19.28 0.64
C ARG A 188 -1.11 -20.18 1.55
N ALA A 189 -1.80 -19.58 2.52
CA ALA A 189 -2.63 -20.28 3.47
C ALA A 189 -3.85 -20.91 2.77
N GLY A 190 -3.87 -22.24 2.73
CA GLY A 190 -4.95 -23.01 2.12
C GLY A 190 -4.95 -23.05 0.60
N ASP A 191 -3.86 -22.60 -0.04
CA ASP A 191 -3.67 -22.63 -1.50
C ASP A 191 -4.88 -22.07 -2.26
N ARG A 192 -5.36 -20.89 -1.83
CA ARG A 192 -6.64 -20.33 -2.29
C ARG A 192 -6.44 -19.11 -3.18
N TYR A 193 -7.40 -18.92 -4.08
CA TYR A 193 -7.51 -17.74 -4.92
C TYR A 193 -8.76 -16.97 -4.52
N GLU A 194 -8.62 -15.68 -4.32
CA GLU A 194 -9.70 -14.76 -3.96
C GLU A 194 -9.80 -13.65 -5.00
N GLN A 195 -11.00 -13.40 -5.51
CA GLN A 195 -11.21 -12.43 -6.57
C GLN A 195 -11.90 -11.17 -6.04
N TYR A 196 -11.42 -10.02 -6.48
CA TYR A 196 -11.98 -8.71 -6.18
C TYR A 196 -12.67 -8.16 -7.42
N TRP A 197 -13.94 -7.79 -7.26
CA TRP A 197 -14.81 -7.33 -8.34
C TRP A 197 -15.44 -5.99 -7.99
N THR A 198 -15.75 -5.19 -9.01
CA THR A 198 -16.61 -4.01 -8.78
C THR A 198 -18.00 -4.42 -8.29
N LEU A 199 -18.59 -3.53 -7.49
CA LEU A 199 -19.91 -3.67 -6.91
C LEU A 199 -21.00 -3.37 -7.94
N PRO A 200 -22.10 -4.13 -7.95
CA PRO A 200 -23.23 -3.88 -8.86
C PRO A 200 -23.94 -2.54 -8.53
N HIS A 201 -23.80 -2.05 -7.30
CA HIS A 201 -24.36 -0.78 -6.85
C HIS A 201 -23.37 -0.05 -5.95
N VAL A 202 -23.40 1.28 -6.01
CA VAL A 202 -22.65 2.16 -5.12
C VAL A 202 -23.58 3.21 -4.51
N PRO A 203 -23.35 3.65 -3.26
CA PRO A 203 -24.06 4.79 -2.70
C PRO A 203 -23.83 6.05 -3.54
N GLY A 204 -24.89 6.83 -3.77
CA GLY A 204 -24.79 8.09 -4.50
C GLY A 204 -24.61 7.93 -6.01
N ALA A 205 -24.00 8.92 -6.65
CA ALA A 205 -23.83 8.96 -8.10
C ALA A 205 -22.48 8.34 -8.53
N ARG A 206 -22.48 7.53 -9.58
CA ARG A 206 -21.24 7.12 -10.26
C ARG A 206 -20.64 8.29 -11.03
N PHE A 207 -19.32 8.38 -11.04
CA PHE A 207 -18.61 9.22 -12.01
C PHE A 207 -18.79 8.63 -13.42
N GLY A 208 -18.86 7.31 -13.52
CA GLY A 208 -19.12 6.57 -14.75
C GLY A 208 -17.85 6.28 -15.57
N GLY A 209 -18.00 5.43 -16.57
CA GLY A 209 -16.90 4.92 -17.40
C GLY A 209 -16.45 5.85 -18.53
N ALA A 210 -17.25 6.86 -18.89
CA ALA A 210 -17.01 7.67 -20.08
C ALA A 210 -16.16 8.94 -19.86
N LYS A 211 -16.24 9.54 -18.66
CA LYS A 211 -15.56 10.81 -18.38
C LYS A 211 -14.06 10.58 -18.11
N PRO A 212 -13.16 11.50 -18.53
CA PRO A 212 -11.72 11.33 -18.37
C PRO A 212 -11.29 11.23 -16.91
N VAL A 213 -10.33 10.33 -16.65
CA VAL A 213 -9.68 10.18 -15.35
C VAL A 213 -8.17 10.15 -15.52
N TYR A 214 -7.48 10.92 -14.68
CA TYR A 214 -6.03 10.92 -14.54
C TYR A 214 -5.66 10.47 -13.14
N VAL A 215 -4.58 9.72 -13.00
CA VAL A 215 -4.05 9.29 -11.69
C VAL A 215 -2.66 9.87 -11.51
N LEU A 216 -2.42 10.57 -10.42
CA LEU A 216 -1.10 11.11 -10.08
C LEU A 216 -0.35 10.13 -9.20
N THR A 217 0.88 9.79 -9.57
CA THR A 217 1.75 8.88 -8.82
C THR A 217 3.09 9.51 -8.46
N SER A 218 3.71 9.02 -7.38
CA SER A 218 5.08 9.34 -7.02
C SER A 218 5.85 8.06 -6.67
N GLY A 219 7.17 8.16 -6.50
CA GLY A 219 8.00 7.07 -5.93
C GLY A 219 7.63 6.69 -4.49
N ARG A 220 6.68 7.38 -3.85
CA ARG A 220 6.12 7.02 -2.54
C ARG A 220 4.85 6.19 -2.63
N THR A 221 4.10 6.27 -3.74
CA THR A 221 2.87 5.50 -3.94
C THR A 221 3.19 4.00 -3.80
N PHE A 222 2.47 3.31 -2.92
CA PHE A 222 2.81 1.93 -2.53
C PHE A 222 1.57 1.08 -2.21
N SER A 223 1.66 -0.23 -2.46
CA SER A 223 0.64 -1.23 -2.08
C SER A 223 -0.75 -0.90 -2.62
N GLY A 224 -1.79 -0.74 -1.80
CA GLY A 224 -3.15 -0.47 -2.31
C GLY A 224 -3.28 0.77 -3.21
N GLY A 225 -2.44 1.79 -3.04
CA GLY A 225 -2.38 2.93 -3.97
C GLY A 225 -1.89 2.52 -5.36
N GLU A 226 -0.94 1.58 -5.43
CA GLU A 226 -0.47 0.98 -6.67
C GLU A 226 -1.53 0.05 -7.26
N GLU A 227 -2.25 -0.73 -6.44
CA GLU A 227 -3.34 -1.59 -6.92
C GLU A 227 -4.42 -0.77 -7.64
N LEU A 228 -4.89 0.32 -7.04
CA LEU A 228 -5.87 1.21 -7.66
C LEU A 228 -5.34 1.79 -8.99
N THR A 229 -4.09 2.27 -8.98
CA THR A 229 -3.43 2.81 -10.17
C THR A 229 -3.33 1.76 -11.28
N TYR A 230 -2.78 0.59 -10.95
CA TYR A 230 -2.52 -0.49 -11.90
C TYR A 230 -3.83 -1.02 -12.48
N ASN A 231 -4.85 -1.24 -11.65
CA ASN A 231 -6.16 -1.70 -12.13
C ASN A 231 -6.77 -0.71 -13.14
N LEU A 232 -6.77 0.59 -12.82
CA LEU A 232 -7.32 1.62 -13.71
C LEU A 232 -6.49 1.75 -15.01
N GLN A 233 -5.17 1.63 -14.93
CA GLN A 233 -4.30 1.67 -16.11
C GLN A 233 -4.50 0.46 -17.01
N GLN A 234 -4.49 -0.76 -16.46
CA GLN A 234 -4.67 -1.99 -17.23
C GLN A 234 -6.06 -2.07 -17.90
N LEU A 235 -7.07 -1.47 -17.28
CA LEU A 235 -8.42 -1.33 -17.84
C LEU A 235 -8.53 -0.25 -18.92
N GLY A 236 -7.47 0.54 -19.18
CA GLY A 236 -7.51 1.71 -20.04
C GLY A 236 -8.45 2.81 -19.53
N ARG A 237 -8.74 2.81 -18.23
CA ARG A 237 -9.74 3.66 -17.58
C ARG A 237 -9.15 4.96 -17.01
N ALA A 238 -7.83 5.03 -16.84
CA ALA A 238 -7.16 6.26 -16.47
C ALA A 238 -5.80 6.38 -17.16
N VAL A 239 -5.35 7.63 -17.34
CA VAL A 239 -3.97 7.95 -17.72
C VAL A 239 -3.17 8.23 -16.44
N VAL A 240 -2.07 7.50 -16.25
CA VAL A 240 -1.18 7.64 -15.10
C VAL A 240 -0.11 8.69 -15.41
N VAL A 241 0.05 9.67 -14.53
CA VAL A 241 0.94 10.81 -14.70
C VAL A 241 1.82 10.97 -13.46
N GLY A 242 3.14 11.05 -13.64
CA GLY A 242 4.07 11.26 -12.53
C GLY A 242 5.27 10.33 -12.58
N GLU A 243 5.64 9.78 -11.42
CA GLU A 243 6.81 8.89 -11.29
C GLU A 243 6.38 7.42 -11.27
N THR A 244 7.34 6.53 -11.53
CA THR A 244 7.14 5.09 -11.28
C THR A 244 6.93 4.88 -9.78
N THR A 245 5.92 4.08 -9.42
CA THR A 245 5.59 3.81 -8.03
C THR A 245 6.60 2.86 -7.38
N ARG A 246 6.48 2.63 -6.08
CA ARG A 246 7.52 1.99 -5.28
C ARG A 246 7.68 0.48 -5.49
N GLY A 247 6.63 -0.22 -5.92
CA GLY A 247 6.69 -1.62 -6.35
C GLY A 247 6.42 -2.65 -5.25
N GLY A 248 5.35 -2.51 -4.46
CA GLY A 248 4.94 -3.54 -3.50
C GLY A 248 3.53 -4.03 -3.77
N ALA A 249 3.37 -5.24 -4.29
CA ALA A 249 2.11 -5.86 -4.63
C ALA A 249 1.65 -6.96 -3.67
N HIS A 250 2.54 -7.44 -2.80
CA HIS A 250 2.22 -8.60 -1.95
C HIS A 250 1.54 -8.22 -0.62
N PRO A 251 0.31 -8.71 -0.34
CA PRO A 251 -0.30 -8.59 0.98
C PRO A 251 0.53 -9.36 2.02
N ARG A 252 0.65 -8.77 3.20
CA ARG A 252 1.44 -9.29 4.31
C ARG A 252 0.61 -9.55 5.55
N ASP A 253 1.18 -10.34 6.44
CA ASP A 253 0.83 -10.47 7.84
C ASP A 253 2.03 -10.11 8.72
N GLY A 254 1.77 -9.78 9.98
CA GLY A 254 2.77 -9.33 10.95
C GLY A 254 2.70 -10.17 12.21
N TRP A 255 3.85 -10.63 12.69
CA TRP A 255 3.96 -11.41 13.91
C TRP A 255 4.98 -10.78 14.84
N ALA A 256 4.58 -10.50 16.09
CA ALA A 256 5.51 -10.04 17.12
C ALA A 256 6.49 -11.18 17.47
N VAL A 257 7.78 -10.95 17.26
CA VAL A 257 8.87 -11.87 17.62
C VAL A 257 9.73 -11.34 18.76
N HIS A 258 9.51 -10.07 19.12
CA HIS A 258 10.10 -9.36 20.25
C HIS A 258 9.15 -8.21 20.63
N PRO A 259 9.16 -7.67 21.87
CA PRO A 259 8.36 -6.51 22.25
C PRO A 259 8.48 -5.28 21.34
N HIS A 260 9.52 -5.19 20.52
CA HIS A 260 9.75 -4.09 19.58
C HIS A 260 10.02 -4.55 18.15
N LEU A 261 9.90 -5.85 17.84
CA LEU A 261 10.15 -6.37 16.50
C LEU A 261 8.98 -7.20 15.98
N GLU A 262 8.53 -6.86 14.79
CA GLU A 262 7.52 -7.56 14.01
C GLU A 262 8.16 -8.22 12.79
N ALA A 263 8.01 -9.54 12.65
CA ALA A 263 8.26 -10.21 11.38
C ALA A 263 7.06 -9.93 10.45
N SER A 264 7.26 -9.08 9.44
CA SER A 264 6.29 -8.76 8.39
C SER A 264 6.53 -9.67 7.20
N ILE A 265 5.65 -10.64 6.95
CA ILE A 265 5.84 -11.66 5.93
C ILE A 265 4.69 -11.60 4.92
N PRO A 266 5.00 -11.48 3.62
CA PRO A 266 4.01 -11.57 2.55
C PRO A 266 3.38 -12.96 2.45
N VAL A 267 2.07 -13.03 2.64
CA VAL A 267 1.29 -14.28 2.70
C VAL A 267 0.48 -14.53 1.43
N GLY A 268 0.44 -13.55 0.54
CA GLY A 268 -0.23 -13.66 -0.74
C GLY A 268 0.45 -12.82 -1.81
N ARG A 269 -0.09 -12.90 -3.02
CA ARG A 269 0.37 -12.10 -4.17
C ARG A 269 -0.80 -11.72 -5.06
N ALA A 270 -0.78 -10.49 -5.54
CA ALA A 270 -1.74 -9.99 -6.51
C ALA A 270 -1.48 -10.60 -7.90
N ILE A 271 -2.55 -10.82 -8.65
CA ILE A 271 -2.57 -11.31 -10.02
C ILE A 271 -3.65 -10.51 -10.74
N ASN A 272 -3.23 -9.53 -11.54
CA ASN A 272 -4.16 -8.73 -12.32
C ASN A 272 -4.69 -9.58 -13.50
N PRO A 273 -6.01 -9.60 -13.74
CA PRO A 273 -6.63 -10.50 -14.72
C PRO A 273 -6.35 -10.14 -16.18
N ILE A 274 -5.84 -8.93 -16.46
CA ILE A 274 -5.54 -8.46 -17.81
C ILE A 274 -4.09 -8.79 -18.16
N SER A 275 -3.15 -8.39 -17.31
CA SER A 275 -1.71 -8.59 -17.54
C SER A 275 -1.22 -9.98 -17.16
N GLY A 276 -1.94 -10.72 -16.30
CA GLY A 276 -1.52 -12.01 -15.74
C GLY A 276 -0.37 -11.91 -14.72
N THR A 277 0.04 -10.70 -14.34
CA THR A 277 1.14 -10.39 -13.41
C THR A 277 0.70 -9.30 -12.41
N ASN A 278 1.66 -8.64 -11.75
CA ASN A 278 1.45 -7.50 -10.85
C ASN A 278 2.60 -6.47 -10.96
N TRP A 279 2.61 -5.48 -10.07
CA TRP A 279 3.59 -4.38 -10.00
C TRP A 279 4.73 -4.62 -9.00
N GLU A 280 4.89 -5.83 -8.44
CA GLU A 280 5.95 -6.13 -7.47
C GLU A 280 7.33 -5.86 -8.08
N GLY A 281 8.20 -5.18 -7.33
CA GLY A 281 9.60 -4.91 -7.68
C GLY A 281 9.81 -3.94 -8.86
N THR A 282 8.78 -3.66 -9.65
CA THR A 282 8.83 -2.79 -10.83
C THR A 282 8.06 -1.49 -10.64
N GLY A 283 7.02 -1.52 -9.81
CA GLY A 283 6.06 -0.43 -9.69
C GLY A 283 5.15 -0.31 -10.91
N VAL A 284 4.20 0.60 -10.82
CA VAL A 284 3.36 1.03 -11.93
C VAL A 284 4.13 2.12 -12.68
N HIS A 285 4.47 1.84 -13.94
CA HIS A 285 5.07 2.84 -14.81
C HIS A 285 4.01 3.83 -15.30
N PRO A 286 4.26 5.15 -15.19
CA PRO A 286 3.31 6.15 -15.64
C PRO A 286 3.21 6.18 -17.16
N ASP A 287 2.02 6.44 -17.69
CA ASP A 287 1.81 6.68 -19.12
C ASP A 287 2.49 7.99 -19.56
N VAL A 288 2.53 8.97 -18.65
CA VAL A 288 3.22 10.26 -18.83
C VAL A 288 4.19 10.46 -17.67
N SER A 289 5.47 10.19 -17.94
CA SER A 289 6.53 10.33 -16.93
C SER A 289 6.91 11.79 -16.71
N CYS A 290 6.88 12.23 -15.45
CA CYS A 290 7.38 13.52 -15.00
C CYS A 290 7.68 13.49 -13.49
N PRO A 291 8.44 14.45 -12.94
CA PRO A 291 8.58 14.59 -11.49
C PRO A 291 7.22 14.70 -10.78
N ALA A 292 7.10 14.12 -9.58
CA ALA A 292 5.82 14.03 -8.87
C ALA A 292 5.22 15.41 -8.54
N ASP A 293 6.05 16.42 -8.29
CA ASP A 293 5.64 17.81 -8.04
C ASP A 293 5.08 18.52 -9.29
N ARG A 294 5.41 18.03 -10.49
CA ARG A 294 4.88 18.50 -11.78
C ARG A 294 3.66 17.72 -12.27
N ALA A 295 3.36 16.56 -11.68
CA ALA A 295 2.31 15.66 -12.17
C ALA A 295 0.93 16.31 -12.28
N LEU A 296 0.54 17.15 -11.32
CA LEU A 296 -0.74 17.86 -11.37
C LEU A 296 -0.81 18.84 -12.56
N ASP A 297 0.26 19.61 -12.80
CA ASP A 297 0.31 20.54 -13.93
C ASP A 297 0.20 19.79 -15.26
N HIS A 298 0.90 18.67 -15.42
CA HIS A 298 0.82 17.83 -16.61
C HIS A 298 -0.58 17.24 -16.81
N ALA A 299 -1.20 16.71 -15.75
CA ALA A 299 -2.55 16.14 -15.83
C ALA A 299 -3.61 17.20 -16.17
N LEU A 300 -3.51 18.40 -15.59
CA LEU A 300 -4.39 19.52 -15.93
C LEU A 300 -4.29 19.93 -17.40
N HIS A 301 -3.08 19.89 -17.93
CA HIS A 301 -2.83 20.25 -19.30
C HIS A 301 -3.43 19.24 -20.29
N LEU A 302 -3.28 17.94 -20.00
CA LEU A 302 -3.93 16.86 -20.72
C LEU A 302 -5.47 16.96 -20.62
N ALA A 303 -5.99 17.22 -19.43
CA ALA A 303 -7.42 17.37 -19.17
C ALA A 303 -8.05 18.51 -19.97
N ASN A 304 -7.33 19.62 -20.17
CA ASN A 304 -7.80 20.78 -20.94
C ASN A 304 -7.50 20.68 -22.45
N GLY A 305 -6.88 19.60 -22.93
CA GLY A 305 -6.53 19.42 -24.33
C GLY A 305 -5.40 20.35 -24.83
N GLU A 306 -4.53 20.78 -23.93
CA GLU A 306 -3.40 21.65 -24.23
C GLU A 306 -2.12 20.80 -24.54
N PRO A 307 -1.11 21.33 -25.28
CA PRO A 307 0.15 20.62 -25.61
C PRO A 307 1.25 20.57 -24.51
N ALA A 308 1.49 19.39 -23.91
CA ALA A 308 2.26 19.16 -22.66
C ALA A 308 3.34 20.21 -22.29
N PRO A 309 3.39 20.71 -21.03
CA PRO A 309 4.40 21.67 -20.62
C PRO A 309 5.81 21.09 -20.78
N CYS A 310 6.75 21.90 -21.31
CA CYS A 310 8.15 21.48 -21.48
C CYS A 310 8.74 21.01 -20.15
N ALA A 311 9.50 19.91 -20.21
CA ALA A 311 10.23 19.29 -19.11
C ALA A 311 11.23 20.23 -18.43
#